data_AF-A0A1N7S1Q2-F1
#
_entry.id   AF-A0A1N7S1Q2-F1
#
_cell.length_a   1.000
_cell.length_b   1.000
_cell.length_c   1.000
_cell.angle_alpha   90.00
_cell.angle_beta   90.00
_cell.angle_gamma   90.00
#
_symmetry.space_group_name_H-M   'P 1'
#
loop_
_entity.id
_entity.type
_entity.pdbx_description
1 polymer ?
#
loop_
_entity_poly.entity_id
_entity_poly.type
_entity_poly.pdbx_seq_one_letter_code
_entity_poly.pdbx_strand_id
1 'polypeptide(L)' 'MYFVHHGVAIQPSVFRAGNTFVVRISILEEDGATTSLGDSGHFANRESAFAFAVRCGTAIADEEPLPKPPCTVRHR' A
#
# COMPACT_ATOMS: atom_id res chain seq x y z
N MET A 1 -1.84 -11.74 -4.00
CA MET A 1 -0.40 -12.01 -3.90
C MET A 1 0.12 -11.20 -2.74
N TYR A 2 0.83 -11.85 -1.82
CA TYR A 2 1.48 -11.21 -0.70
C TYR A 2 2.98 -11.53 -0.77
N PHE A 3 3.79 -10.77 -0.05
CA PHE A 3 5.20 -11.06 0.18
C PHE A 3 5.47 -11.03 1.69
N VAL A 4 6.50 -11.73 2.13
CA VAL A 4 6.90 -11.76 3.54
C VAL A 4 8.13 -10.88 3.71
N HIS A 5 8.08 -9.94 4.65
CA HIS A 5 9.18 -9.06 5.02
C HIS A 5 9.29 -9.05 6.55
N HIS A 6 10.46 -9.43 7.08
CA HIS A 6 10.69 -9.58 8.53
C HIS A 6 9.62 -10.38 9.29
N GLY A 7 9.08 -11.43 8.67
CA GLY A 7 8.04 -12.28 9.27
C GLY A 7 6.62 -11.72 9.15
N VAL A 8 6.45 -10.52 8.61
CA VAL A 8 5.13 -9.91 8.35
C VAL A 8 4.69 -10.23 6.92
N ALA A 9 3.51 -10.83 6.77
CA ALA A 9 2.90 -11.07 5.47
C ALA A 9 2.17 -9.82 4.99
N ILE A 10 2.71 -9.18 3.95
CA ILE A 10 2.21 -7.92 3.41
C ILE A 10 1.51 -8.18 2.09
N GLN A 11 0.26 -7.72 1.99
CA GLN A 11 -0.56 -7.77 0.79
C GLN A 11 -0.71 -6.37 0.17
N PRO A 12 0.18 -5.99 -0.76
CA PRO A 12 0.01 -4.78 -1.55
C PRO A 12 -1.09 -4.97 -2.58
N SER A 13 -1.95 -3.96 -2.72
CA SER A 13 -3.01 -3.94 -3.71
C SER A 13 -3.16 -2.55 -4.34
N VAL A 14 -3.59 -2.54 -5.60
CA VAL A 14 -3.80 -1.32 -6.37
C VAL A 14 -5.10 -1.45 -7.13
N PHE A 15 -5.95 -0.45 -7.00
CA PHE A 15 -7.20 -0.35 -7.73
C PHE A 15 -7.29 0.98 -8.49
N ARG A 16 -8.10 1.01 -9.55
CA ARG A 16 -8.30 2.20 -10.36
C ARG A 16 -9.44 3.05 -9.78
N ALA A 17 -9.19 4.34 -9.58
CA ALA A 17 -10.16 5.34 -9.17
C ALA A 17 -10.21 6.46 -10.23
N GLY A 18 -11.21 6.41 -11.11
CA GLY A 18 -11.32 7.30 -12.27
C GLY A 18 -10.12 7.15 -13.22
N ASN A 19 -9.34 8.24 -13.35
CA ASN A 19 -8.13 8.29 -14.18
C ASN A 19 -6.84 8.09 -13.36
N THR A 20 -6.96 7.68 -12.11
CA THR A 20 -5.82 7.46 -11.21
C THR A 20 -5.82 6.04 -10.66
N PHE A 21 -4.70 5.64 -10.09
CA PHE A 21 -4.52 4.40 -9.36
C PHE A 21 -4.28 4.72 -7.88
N VAL A 22 -4.99 4.02 -7.01
CA VAL A 22 -4.93 4.19 -5.56
C VAL A 22 -4.32 2.93 -4.95
N VAL A 23 -3.44 3.13 -3.97
CA VAL A 23 -2.76 2.07 -3.26
C VAL A 23 -3.54 1.70 -2.02
N ARG A 24 -3.61 0.40 -1.74
CA ARG A 24 -4.07 -0.15 -0.47
C ARG A 24 -3.08 -1.21 0.01
N ILE A 25 -2.70 -1.11 1.26
CA ILE A 25 -1.84 -2.10 1.93
C ILE A 25 -2.67 -2.83 2.97
N SER A 26 -2.49 -4.13 3.03
CA SER A 26 -3.04 -4.94 4.11
C SER A 26 -2.00 -5.89 4.67
N ILE A 27 -2.08 -6.18 5.96
CA ILE A 27 -1.27 -7.20 6.61
C ILE A 27 -2.13 -8.45 6.77
N LEU A 28 -1.57 -9.60 6.39
CA LEU A 28 -2.18 -10.90 6.63
C LEU A 28 -1.70 -11.40 8.00
N GLU A 29 -2.65 -11.59 8.91
CA GLU A 29 -2.42 -12.05 10.27
C GLU A 29 -2.33 -13.59 10.32
N GLU A 30 -1.82 -14.13 11.42
CA GLU A 30 -1.60 -15.58 11.58
C GLU A 30 -2.89 -16.40 11.54
N ASP A 31 -4.02 -15.79 11.89
CA ASP A 31 -5.35 -16.38 11.81
C ASP A 31 -5.95 -16.35 10.38
N GLY A 32 -5.23 -15.77 9.42
CA GLY A 32 -5.67 -15.57 8.04
C GLY A 32 -6.54 -14.32 7.84
N ALA A 33 -6.80 -13.53 8.89
CA ALA A 33 -7.46 -12.24 8.77
C ALA A 33 -6.57 -11.23 8.07
N THR A 34 -7.19 -10.21 7.47
CA THR A 34 -6.47 -9.19 6.71
C THR A 34 -6.80 -7.81 7.28
N THR A 35 -5.82 -7.17 7.90
CA THR A 35 -5.97 -5.82 8.44
C THR A 35 -5.53 -4.80 7.40
N SER A 36 -6.51 -4.03 6.89
CA SER A 36 -6.26 -2.99 5.89
C SER A 36 -5.80 -1.70 6.56
N LEU A 37 -4.69 -1.15 6.09
CA LEU A 37 -4.07 0.08 6.63
C LEU A 37 -4.58 1.36 5.94
N GLY A 38 -5.62 1.22 5.11
CA GLY A 38 -6.28 2.32 4.42
C GLY A 38 -5.76 2.56 2.99
N ASP A 39 -6.38 3.54 2.34
CA ASP A 39 -6.05 3.95 0.98
C ASP A 39 -5.02 5.09 1.03
N SER A 40 -3.92 4.96 0.29
CA SER A 40 -2.78 5.89 0.36
C SER A 40 -2.29 6.34 -1.00
N GLY A 41 -2.42 7.64 -1.29
CA GLY A 41 -1.83 8.27 -2.47
C GLY A 41 -2.55 7.97 -3.80
N HIS A 42 -2.29 8.83 -4.79
CA HIS A 42 -2.82 8.71 -6.14
C HIS A 42 -1.67 8.66 -7.14
N PHE A 43 -1.80 7.80 -8.15
CA PHE A 43 -0.75 7.52 -9.13
C PHE A 43 -1.32 7.55 -10.55
N ALA A 44 -0.48 7.94 -11.51
CA ALA A 44 -0.86 7.97 -12.93
C ALA A 44 -0.83 6.57 -13.59
N ASN A 45 -0.12 5.60 -13.00
CA ASN A 45 -0.03 4.24 -13.50
C ASN A 45 -0.03 3.21 -12.36
N ARG A 46 -0.36 1.97 -12.70
CA ARG A 46 -0.47 0.85 -11.75
C ARG A 46 0.87 0.41 -11.18
N GLU A 47 1.94 0.47 -11.97
CA GLU A 47 3.27 -0.04 -11.60
C GLU A 47 3.91 0.80 -10.49
N SER A 48 3.89 2.12 -10.64
CA SER A 48 4.37 3.06 -9.62
C SER A 48 3.55 3.00 -8.35
N ALA A 49 2.22 2.88 -8.46
CA ALA A 49 1.34 2.64 -7.33
C ALA A 49 1.72 1.34 -6.59
N PHE A 50 1.95 0.26 -7.34
CA PHE A 50 2.30 -1.02 -6.75
C PHE A 50 3.67 -0.98 -6.06
N ALA A 51 4.67 -0.38 -6.69
CA ALA A 51 5.99 -0.20 -6.10
C ALA A 51 5.93 0.64 -4.81
N PHE A 52 5.08 1.66 -4.77
CA PHE A 52 4.83 2.45 -3.56
C PHE A 52 4.14 1.62 -2.47
N ALA A 53 3.15 0.80 -2.83
CA ALA A 53 2.48 -0.12 -1.91
C ALA A 53 3.46 -1.04 -1.19
N VAL A 54 4.40 -1.61 -1.95
CA VAL A 54 5.46 -2.47 -1.40
C VAL A 54 6.32 -1.69 -0.40
N ARG A 55 6.77 -0.48 -0.75
CA ARG A 55 7.59 0.37 0.13
C ARG A 55 6.86 0.79 1.41
N CYS A 56 5.57 1.09 1.32
CA CYS A 56 4.78 1.36 2.53
C CYS A 56 4.71 0.11 3.41
N GLY A 57 4.42 -1.05 2.82
CA GLY A 57 4.36 -2.30 3.55
C GLY A 57 5.65 -2.64 4.28
N THR A 58 6.81 -2.46 3.63
CA THR A 58 8.11 -2.66 4.28
C THR A 58 8.33 -1.65 5.41
N ALA A 59 8.04 -0.37 5.18
CA ALA A 59 8.20 0.66 6.22
C ALA A 59 7.31 0.39 7.45
N ILE A 60 6.10 -0.13 7.26
CA ILE A 60 5.21 -0.53 8.36
C ILE A 60 5.81 -1.69 9.16
N ALA A 61 6.32 -2.71 8.47
CA ALA A 61 6.95 -3.85 9.12
C ALA A 61 8.28 -3.49 9.83
N ASP A 62 8.97 -2.46 9.35
CA ASP A 62 10.24 -1.97 9.90
C ASP A 62 10.06 -0.86 10.95
N GLU A 63 8.82 -0.49 11.29
CA GLU A 63 8.49 0.64 12.17
C GLU A 63 9.11 1.98 11.71
N GLU A 64 9.32 2.13 10.39
CA GLU A 64 9.89 3.31 9.76
C GLU A 64 8.82 4.31 9.31
N PRO A 65 9.17 5.59 9.13
CA PRO A 65 8.27 6.58 8.56
C PRO A 65 7.73 6.17 7.18
N LEU A 66 6.40 6.25 7.01
CA LEU A 66 5.77 5.95 5.73
C LEU A 66 6.31 6.86 4.60
N PRO A 67 6.61 6.30 3.42
CA PRO A 67 7.02 7.10 2.28
C PRO A 67 5.87 8.05 1.90
N LYS A 68 6.22 9.27 1.49
CA LYS A 68 5.22 10.26 1.07
C LYS A 68 4.70 9.93 -0.33
N PRO A 69 3.39 9.97 -0.57
CA PRO A 69 2.86 9.77 -1.91
C PRO A 69 3.33 10.89 -2.85
N PRO A 70 3.43 10.63 -4.16
CA PRO A 70 3.94 11.61 -5.13
C PRO A 70 3.07 12.86 -5.23
N CYS A 71 1.76 12.73 -4.99
CA CYS A 71 0.84 13.85 -4.92
C CYS A 71 -0.31 13.55 -3.97
N THR A 72 -0.87 14.63 -3.40
CA THR A 72 -2.13 14.61 -2.65
C THR A 72 -3.22 15.21 -3.52
N VAL A 73 -4.28 14.46 -3.78
CA VAL A 73 -5.47 14.99 -4.44
C VAL A 73 -6.32 15.65 -3.37
N ARG A 74 -6.51 16.97 -3.46
CA ARG A 74 -7.45 17.67 -2.57
C ARG A 74 -8.87 17.31 -3.00
N HIS A 75 -9.64 16.69 -2.11
CA HIS A 75 -11.09 16.62 -2.29
C HIS A 75 -11.62 18.06 -2.28
N ARG A 76 -12.34 18.43 -3.33
CA ARG A 76 -12.92 19.76 -3.52
C ARG A 76 -14.38 19.75 -3.09
#